data_AF-A0A497GL56-F1
#
_entry.id   AF-A0A497GL56-F1
#
_cell.length_a   1.000
_cell.length_b   1.000
_cell.length_c   1.000
_cell.angle_alpha   90.00
_cell.angle_beta   90.00
_cell.angle_gamma   90.00
#
_symmetry.space_group_name_H-M   'P 1'
#
loop_
_entity.id
_entity.type
_entity.pdbx_description
1 polymer ?
#
loop_
_entity_poly.entity_id
_entity_poly.type
_entity_poly.pdbx_seq_one_letter_code
_entity_poly.pdbx_strand_id
1 'polypeptide(L)'
;MRENISSYLRNPKDTLFRWSVYFRRGHSMYLVFIISFANFVVIQYRLLIQYIPLLKYIFTNLVIFALAFFLVYIPLAILIGWWDTKRGTVPISSRVMAKANPWNMDITKALYLMCEGKYEEAKKILEKWLR
;
A
#
# COMPACT_ATOMS: atom_id res chain seq x y z
N MET A 1 -0.90 12.23 28.66
CA MET A 1 -0.41 11.83 27.32
C MET A 1 -1.52 11.59 26.28
N ARG A 2 -2.77 12.06 26.49
CA ARG A 2 -3.89 11.87 25.55
C ARG A 2 -4.43 13.19 24.98
N GLU A 3 -3.91 14.34 25.41
CA GLU A 3 -4.44 15.67 25.06
C GLU A 3 -3.81 16.29 23.80
N ASN A 4 -2.61 15.88 23.38
CA ASN A 4 -1.89 16.55 22.29
C ASN A 4 -2.17 16.03 20.88
N ILE A 5 -2.97 14.96 20.72
CA ILE A 5 -3.43 14.52 19.38
C ILE A 5 -4.48 15.49 18.82
N SER A 6 -5.17 16.22 19.71
CA SER A 6 -6.26 17.14 19.38
C SER A 6 -5.79 18.44 18.70
N SER A 7 -4.56 18.89 18.95
CA SER A 7 -4.02 20.12 18.36
C SER A 7 -3.81 20.02 16.84
N TYR A 8 -3.50 18.83 16.32
CA TYR A 8 -3.50 18.53 14.89
C TYR A 8 -4.91 18.45 14.27
N LEU A 9 -5.98 18.42 15.07
CA LEU A 9 -7.37 18.32 14.59
C LEU A 9 -8.00 19.68 14.28
N ARG A 10 -7.26 20.79 14.43
CA ARG A 10 -7.84 22.14 14.45
C ARG A 10 -7.68 22.93 13.15
N ASN A 11 -6.84 22.48 12.22
CA ASN A 11 -6.61 23.19 10.96
C ASN A 11 -7.51 22.63 9.84
N PRO A 12 -8.38 23.45 9.23
CA PRO A 12 -9.28 22.98 8.17
C PRO A 12 -8.53 22.45 6.94
N LYS A 13 -7.31 22.93 6.67
CA LYS A 13 -6.48 22.41 5.57
C LYS A 13 -6.03 20.98 5.84
N ASP A 14 -5.63 20.67 7.08
CA ASP A 14 -5.17 19.33 7.47
C ASP A 14 -6.30 18.30 7.40
N THR A 15 -7.53 18.70 7.73
CA THR A 15 -8.72 17.86 7.56
C THR A 15 -8.98 17.53 6.09
N LEU A 16 -8.88 18.50 5.18
CA LEU A 16 -9.03 18.27 3.73
C LEU A 16 -7.95 17.35 3.18
N PHE A 17 -6.69 17.56 3.57
CA PHE A 17 -5.60 16.66 3.17
C PHE A 17 -5.83 15.23 3.68
N ARG A 18 -6.28 15.06 4.93
CA ARG A 18 -6.61 13.74 5.47
C ARG A 18 -7.76 13.07 4.73
N TRP A 19 -8.83 13.80 4.43
CA TRP A 19 -9.94 13.27 3.65
C TRP A 19 -9.51 12.87 2.24
N SER A 20 -8.65 13.66 1.59
CA SER A 20 -8.05 13.30 0.30
C SER A 20 -7.20 12.02 0.40
N VAL A 21 -6.41 11.87 1.46
CA VAL A 21 -5.63 10.64 1.72
C VAL A 21 -6.55 9.44 1.93
N TYR A 22 -7.61 9.57 2.73
CA TYR A 22 -8.57 8.50 2.97
C TYR A 22 -9.34 8.12 1.71
N PHE A 23 -9.79 9.12 0.95
CA PHE A 23 -10.47 8.92 -0.33
C PHE A 23 -9.57 8.19 -1.32
N ARG A 24 -8.35 8.69 -1.56
CA ARG A 24 -7.38 8.04 -2.47
C ARG A 24 -7.08 6.62 -2.04
N ARG A 25 -6.87 6.38 -0.74
CA ARG A 25 -6.58 5.05 -0.21
C ARG A 25 -7.75 4.10 -0.43
N GLY A 26 -8.98 4.54 -0.13
CA GLY A 26 -10.19 3.72 -0.33
C GLY A 26 -10.50 3.48 -1.81
N HIS A 27 -10.43 4.54 -2.61
CA HIS A 27 -10.70 4.50 -4.04
C HIS A 27 -9.69 3.61 -4.78
N SER A 28 -8.38 3.83 -4.58
CA SER A 28 -7.35 3.07 -5.29
C SER A 28 -7.27 1.61 -4.84
N MET A 29 -7.37 1.33 -3.53
CA MET A 29 -7.16 -0.03 -3.03
C MET A 29 -8.37 -0.95 -3.24
N TYR A 30 -9.60 -0.41 -3.22
CA TYR A 30 -10.81 -1.23 -3.26
C TYR A 30 -11.65 -0.98 -4.50
N LEU A 31 -12.04 0.27 -4.76
CA LEU A 31 -13.00 0.58 -5.83
C LEU A 31 -12.38 0.39 -7.22
N VAL A 32 -11.26 1.06 -7.48
CA VAL A 32 -10.55 0.96 -8.76
C VAL A 32 -10.08 -0.47 -8.98
N PHE A 33 -9.57 -1.13 -7.94
CA PHE A 33 -9.16 -2.53 -8.02
C PHE A 33 -10.29 -3.40 -8.59
N ILE A 34 -11.47 -3.43 -7.94
CA ILE A 34 -12.60 -4.27 -8.38
C ILE A 34 -13.07 -3.89 -9.79
N ILE A 35 -13.20 -2.59 -10.08
CA ILE A 35 -13.65 -2.10 -11.39
C ILE A 35 -12.65 -2.50 -12.48
N SER A 36 -11.35 -2.36 -12.23
CA SER A 36 -10.29 -2.74 -13.15
C SER A 36 -10.30 -4.25 -13.42
N PHE A 37 -10.51 -5.09 -12.41
CA PHE A 37 -10.66 -6.54 -12.62
C PHE A 37 -11.88 -6.88 -13.46
N ALA A 38 -13.04 -6.32 -13.12
CA ALA A 38 -14.26 -6.55 -13.89
C ALA A 38 -14.09 -6.14 -15.36
N ASN A 39 -13.55 -4.94 -15.59
CA ASN A 39 -13.28 -4.44 -16.94
C ASN A 39 -12.25 -5.30 -17.67
N PHE A 40 -11.17 -5.69 -17.01
CA PHE A 40 -10.15 -6.55 -17.61
C PHE A 40 -10.76 -7.88 -18.05
N VAL A 41 -11.51 -8.56 -17.18
CA VAL A 41 -12.18 -9.83 -17.51
C VAL A 41 -13.11 -9.66 -18.71
N VAL A 42 -13.94 -8.62 -18.71
CA VAL A 42 -14.89 -8.36 -19.81
C VAL A 42 -14.17 -8.06 -21.12
N ILE A 43 -13.16 -7.18 -21.11
CA ILE A 43 -12.41 -6.79 -22.31
C ILE A 43 -11.63 -7.98 -22.86
N GLN A 44 -10.92 -8.73 -22.02
CA GLN A 44 -10.17 -9.91 -22.45
C GLN A 44 -11.10 -10.98 -23.02
N TYR A 45 -12.24 -11.21 -22.38
CA TYR A 45 -13.20 -12.17 -22.92
C TYR A 45 -13.75 -11.72 -24.29
N ARG A 46 -14.16 -10.46 -24.41
CA ARG A 46 -14.75 -9.93 -25.65
C ARG A 46 -13.75 -9.84 -26.78
N LEU A 47 -12.53 -9.36 -26.54
CA LEU A 47 -11.55 -9.08 -27.59
C LEU A 47 -10.59 -10.23 -27.88
N LEU A 48 -10.32 -11.10 -26.91
CA LEU A 48 -9.38 -12.20 -27.09
C LEU A 48 -10.10 -13.53 -27.23
N ILE A 49 -10.92 -13.90 -26.22
CA ILE A 49 -11.54 -15.23 -26.16
C ILE A 49 -12.54 -15.45 -27.29
N GLN A 50 -13.38 -14.46 -27.60
CA GLN A 50 -14.39 -14.61 -28.65
C GLN A 50 -13.79 -14.71 -30.07
N TYR A 51 -12.58 -14.17 -30.28
CA TYR A 51 -11.93 -14.12 -31.58
C TYR A 51 -10.99 -15.30 -31.84
N ILE A 52 -10.51 -15.99 -30.79
CA ILE A 52 -9.64 -17.16 -30.94
C ILE A 52 -10.47 -18.44 -30.77
N PRO A 53 -10.64 -19.27 -31.82
CA PRO A 53 -11.52 -20.44 -31.79
C PRO A 53 -11.20 -21.44 -30.67
N LEU A 54 -9.92 -21.71 -30.41
CA LEU A 54 -9.47 -22.61 -29.33
C LEU A 54 -9.93 -22.12 -27.95
N LEU A 55 -9.76 -20.83 -27.68
CA LEU A 55 -10.14 -20.23 -26.40
C LEU A 55 -11.65 -20.17 -26.24
N LYS A 56 -12.39 -19.87 -27.31
CA LYS A 56 -13.87 -19.87 -27.31
C LYS A 56 -14.45 -21.25 -27.02
N TYR A 57 -13.80 -22.32 -27.49
CA TYR A 57 -14.22 -23.69 -27.22
C TYR A 57 -14.06 -24.04 -25.74
N ILE A 58 -12.92 -23.67 -25.15
CA ILE A 58 -12.63 -23.92 -23.72
C ILE A 58 -13.49 -23.03 -22.81
N PHE A 59 -13.65 -21.76 -23.16
CA PHE A 59 -14.36 -20.75 -22.37
C PHE A 59 -15.66 -20.35 -23.07
N THR A 60 -16.70 -21.14 -22.86
CA THR A 60 -17.98 -21.03 -23.55
C THR A 60 -18.78 -19.79 -23.15
N ASN A 61 -18.62 -19.33 -21.92
CA ASN A 61 -19.26 -18.11 -21.41
C ASN A 61 -18.29 -17.28 -20.55
N LEU A 62 -18.68 -16.02 -20.33
CA LEU A 62 -17.90 -15.06 -19.54
C LEU A 62 -17.68 -15.56 -18.09
N VAL A 63 -18.69 -16.19 -17.50
CA VAL A 63 -18.67 -16.61 -16.09
C VAL A 63 -17.61 -17.70 -15.86
N ILE A 64 -17.54 -18.71 -16.74
CA ILE A 64 -16.55 -19.78 -16.67
C ILE A 64 -15.13 -19.21 -16.84
N PHE A 65 -14.95 -18.29 -17.79
CA PHE A 65 -13.67 -17.59 -17.96
C PHE A 65 -13.28 -16.80 -16.71
N ALA A 66 -14.21 -16.03 -16.13
CA ALA A 66 -13.96 -15.24 -14.93
C ALA A 66 -13.54 -16.13 -13.75
N LEU A 67 -14.25 -17.23 -13.52
CA LEU A 67 -13.94 -18.19 -12.45
C LEU A 67 -12.54 -18.81 -12.63
N ALA A 68 -12.24 -19.29 -13.84
CA ALA A 68 -10.93 -19.85 -14.15
C ALA A 68 -9.81 -18.81 -14.01
N PHE A 69 -10.06 -17.58 -14.47
CA PHE A 69 -9.13 -16.47 -14.32
C PHE A 69 -8.83 -16.19 -12.85
N PHE A 70 -9.85 -16.04 -11.99
CA PHE A 70 -9.61 -15.78 -10.57
C PHE A 70 -8.90 -16.94 -9.86
N LEU A 71 -9.23 -18.19 -10.23
CA LEU A 71 -8.60 -19.38 -9.64
C LEU A 71 -7.09 -19.43 -9.93
N VAL A 72 -6.65 -18.96 -11.10
CA VAL A 72 -5.24 -18.92 -11.47
C VAL A 72 -4.57 -17.61 -11.01
N TYR A 73 -5.25 -16.49 -11.19
CA TYR A 73 -4.72 -15.16 -10.92
C TYR A 73 -4.44 -14.93 -9.43
N ILE A 74 -5.36 -15.32 -8.53
CA ILE A 74 -5.21 -15.07 -7.09
C ILE A 74 -3.98 -15.80 -6.53
N PRO A 75 -3.78 -17.12 -6.76
CA PRO A 75 -2.57 -17.80 -6.31
C PRO A 75 -1.29 -17.20 -6.89
N LEU A 76 -1.26 -16.89 -8.20
CA LEU A 76 -0.10 -16.27 -8.82
C LEU A 76 0.22 -14.91 -8.20
N ALA A 77 -0.79 -14.07 -7.97
CA ALA A 77 -0.63 -12.77 -7.33
C ALA A 77 -0.08 -12.91 -5.89
N ILE A 78 -0.56 -13.90 -5.13
CA ILE A 78 -0.05 -14.19 -3.79
C ILE A 78 1.42 -14.64 -3.85
N LEU A 79 1.77 -15.53 -4.78
CA LEU A 79 3.14 -16.03 -4.93
C LEU A 79 4.12 -14.93 -5.34
N ILE A 80 3.75 -14.12 -6.34
CA ILE A 80 4.54 -12.97 -6.79
C ILE A 80 4.68 -11.95 -5.66
N GLY A 81 3.58 -11.63 -4.97
CA GLY A 81 3.58 -10.69 -3.85
C GLY A 81 4.44 -11.16 -2.67
N TRP A 82 4.38 -12.46 -2.34
CA TRP A 82 5.24 -13.06 -1.33
C TRP A 82 6.72 -12.98 -1.72
N TRP A 83 7.03 -13.29 -2.98
CA TRP A 83 8.39 -13.22 -3.49
C TRP A 83 8.93 -11.78 -3.49
N ASP A 84 8.14 -10.82 -3.96
CA ASP A 84 8.51 -9.40 -3.96
C ASP A 84 8.70 -8.85 -2.54
N THR A 85 7.85 -9.28 -1.60
CA THR A 85 7.97 -8.94 -0.18
C THR A 85 9.28 -9.46 0.43
N LYS A 86 9.67 -10.70 0.09
CA LYS A 86 10.82 -11.36 0.70
C LYS A 86 12.16 -11.00 0.04
N ARG A 87 12.18 -10.86 -1.29
CA ARG A 87 13.41 -10.76 -2.09
C ARG A 87 13.39 -9.64 -3.13
N GLY A 88 12.23 -9.07 -3.42
CA GLY A 88 12.08 -8.06 -4.44
C GLY A 88 12.27 -6.65 -3.89
N THR A 89 11.34 -5.78 -4.27
CA THR A 89 11.47 -4.33 -4.11
C THR A 89 11.05 -3.84 -2.71
N VAL A 90 10.15 -4.55 -2.03
CA VAL A 90 9.59 -4.15 -0.72
C VAL A 90 10.66 -3.92 0.35
N PRO A 91 11.69 -4.78 0.53
CA PRO A 91 12.72 -4.54 1.55
C PRO A 91 13.55 -3.28 1.26
N ILE A 92 13.76 -2.96 -0.02
CA ILE A 92 14.53 -1.78 -0.42
C ILE A 92 13.67 -0.53 -0.23
N SER A 93 12.44 -0.52 -0.73
CA SER A 93 11.54 0.61 -0.62
C SER A 93 11.20 0.92 0.85
N SER A 94 11.00 -0.11 1.68
CA SER A 94 10.78 0.06 3.12
C SER A 94 11.97 0.72 3.82
N ARG A 95 13.21 0.33 3.48
CA ARG A 95 14.41 0.99 4.00
C ARG A 95 14.54 2.44 3.54
N VAL A 96 14.23 2.72 2.27
CA VAL A 96 14.26 4.07 1.72
C VAL A 96 13.21 4.94 2.42
N MET A 97 11.97 4.48 2.55
CA MET A 97 10.91 5.21 3.26
C MET A 97 11.24 5.40 4.75
N ALA A 98 11.82 4.39 5.39
CA ALA A 98 12.24 4.49 6.78
C ALA A 98 13.30 5.60 6.96
N LYS A 99 14.29 5.69 6.06
CA LYS A 99 15.33 6.73 6.10
C LYS A 99 14.81 8.11 5.66
N ALA A 100 13.89 8.15 4.70
CA ALA A 100 13.33 9.40 4.20
C ALA A 100 12.43 10.08 5.22
N ASN A 101 11.82 9.33 6.14
CA ASN A 101 10.99 9.89 7.20
C ASN A 101 11.87 10.49 8.33
N PRO A 102 11.86 11.81 8.55
CA PRO A 102 12.65 12.45 9.60
C PRO A 102 12.34 11.91 11.00
N TRP A 103 11.08 11.54 11.25
CA TRP A 103 10.66 10.95 12.52
C TRP A 103 11.42 9.66 12.84
N ASN A 104 11.48 8.74 11.88
CA ASN A 104 12.15 7.44 12.05
C ASN A 104 13.66 7.62 12.25
N MET A 105 14.27 8.55 11.52
CA MET A 105 15.70 8.86 11.66
C MET A 105 16.02 9.52 13.00
N ASP A 106 15.21 10.46 13.45
CA ASP A 106 15.40 11.16 14.73
C ASP A 106 15.23 10.18 15.91
N ILE A 107 14.24 9.28 15.87
CA ILE A 107 14.11 8.20 16.88
C ILE A 107 15.33 7.27 16.85
N THR A 108 15.78 6.85 15.67
CA THR A 108 16.93 5.94 15.55
C THR A 108 18.20 6.57 16.14
N LYS A 109 18.42 7.87 15.88
CA LYS A 109 19.53 8.64 16.47
C LYS A 109 19.39 8.79 17.98
N ALA A 110 18.20 9.09 18.47
CA ALA A 110 17.96 9.21 19.91
C ALA A 110 18.26 7.89 20.63
N LEU A 111 17.81 6.75 20.10
CA LEU A 111 18.11 5.42 20.64
C LEU A 111 19.63 5.14 20.66
N TYR A 112 20.33 5.49 19.56
CA TYR A 112 21.78 5.34 19.49
C TYR A 112 22.50 6.16 20.59
N LEU A 113 22.12 7.42 20.77
CA LEU A 113 22.69 8.30 21.80
C LEU A 113 22.40 7.79 23.22
N MET A 114 21.22 7.21 23.46
CA MET A 114 20.90 6.58 24.74
C MET A 114 21.81 5.39 25.05
N CYS A 115 22.16 4.58 24.04
CA CYS A 115 23.12 3.49 24.21
C CYS A 115 24.55 3.99 24.49
N GLU A 116 24.92 5.18 24.00
CA GLU A 116 26.19 5.84 24.32
C GLU A 116 26.18 6.58 25.68
N GLY A 117 25.06 6.55 26.41
CA GLY A 117 24.90 7.27 27.68
C GLY A 117 24.62 8.78 27.55
N LYS A 118 24.40 9.28 26.31
CA LYS A 118 24.14 10.69 26.01
C LYS A 118 22.63 11.02 26.07
N TYR A 119 22.04 10.84 27.25
CA TYR A 119 20.59 10.96 27.44
C TYR A 119 20.04 12.38 27.17
N GLU A 120 20.79 13.42 27.53
CA GLU A 120 20.35 14.82 27.31
C GLU A 120 20.25 15.17 25.82
N GLU A 121 21.19 14.71 25.00
CA GLU A 121 21.14 14.90 23.54
C GLU A 121 19.98 14.14 22.92
N ALA A 122 19.76 12.89 23.34
CA ALA A 122 18.62 12.08 22.90
C ALA A 122 17.28 12.75 23.24
N LYS A 123 17.16 13.27 24.46
CA LYS A 123 15.96 13.97 24.93
C LYS A 123 15.68 15.22 24.07
N LYS A 124 16.71 16.02 23.78
CA LYS A 124 16.57 17.22 22.93
C LYS A 124 16.08 16.89 21.52
N ILE A 125 16.53 15.79 20.92
CA ILE A 125 16.06 15.33 19.60
C ILE A 125 14.57 14.96 19.65
N LEU A 126 14.14 14.26 20.71
CA LEU A 126 12.74 13.84 20.87
C LEU A 126 11.81 14.99 21.27
N GLU A 127 12.31 16.01 21.99
CA GLU A 127 11.52 17.18 22.38
C GLU A 127 10.96 17.98 21.19
N LYS A 128 11.67 18.01 20.06
CA LYS A 128 11.22 18.60 18.79
C LYS A 128 9.85 18.07 18.35
N TRP A 129 9.56 16.83 18.71
CA TRP A 129 8.43 16.04 18.25
C TRP A 129 7.27 15.98 19.25
N LEU A 130 7.50 16.44 20.49
CA LEU A 130 6.51 16.45 21.57
C LEU A 130 5.73 17.76 21.69
N ARG A 131 6.11 18.78 20.90
CA ARG A 131 5.47 20.10 20.86
C ARG A 131 4.22 20.13 19.99
#